data_AF-A0A7V9WNJ7-F1
#
_entry.id   AF-A0A7V9WNJ7-F1
#
_cell.length_a   1.000
_cell.length_b   1.000
_cell.length_c   1.000
_cell.angle_alpha   90.00
_cell.angle_beta   90.00
_cell.angle_gamma   90.00
#
_symmetry.space_group_name_H-M   'P 1'
#
loop_
_entity.id
_entity.type
_entity.pdbx_description
1 polymer ?
#
loop_
_entity_poly.entity_id
_entity_poly.type
_entity_poly.pdbx_seq_one_letter_code
_entity_poly.pdbx_strand_id
1 'polypeptide(L)'
;MLHVPAGPVPEIAAAVRDEVHGRPLVAFGGGRVVDAAKAIAAADGLCVAAIPTTLAGSSYTPFHRMPAGVEGYGSTRPVLAVCDADLMASAPMPGLAATAMNALAHAVEALYAPGANPVSESAALRAAVLIASGLKDPEPVRSELAEAAVLAGYAVGVAGLCVHHAVCQTIVRVAETPHAATNAVMLPHTVAFMAGRAPREIEALAEALGSSGRDGVADTVARLSAKTMVTSLGQLGFEPARAGEVVSTALHHPGVALTPGDVTLDDLRSLVGSAL
;
A
#
# COMPACT_ATOMS: atom_id res chain seq x y z
N MET A 1 11.53 -15.47 -20.63
CA MET A 1 10.60 -15.13 -19.52
C MET A 1 11.23 -15.65 -18.25
N LEU A 2 11.46 -14.78 -17.27
CA LEU A 2 12.12 -15.13 -16.01
C LEU A 2 11.08 -15.17 -14.89
N HIS A 3 11.14 -16.20 -14.04
CA HIS A 3 10.28 -16.28 -12.87
C HIS A 3 10.89 -15.49 -11.72
N VAL A 4 10.07 -14.68 -11.02
CA VAL A 4 10.54 -13.87 -9.89
C VAL A 4 10.20 -14.58 -8.58
N PRO A 5 11.20 -15.10 -7.83
CA PRO A 5 10.98 -15.91 -6.63
C PRO A 5 10.32 -15.11 -5.51
N ALA A 6 9.72 -15.80 -4.53
CA ALA A 6 9.23 -15.18 -3.31
C ALA A 6 10.39 -14.64 -2.44
N GLY A 7 10.08 -13.68 -1.57
CA GLY A 7 11.07 -13.02 -0.70
C GLY A 7 10.97 -11.50 -0.72
N PRO A 8 11.89 -10.81 -0.03
CA PRO A 8 11.93 -9.36 -0.03
C PRO A 8 12.57 -8.82 -1.33
N VAL A 9 12.11 -7.64 -1.74
CA VAL A 9 12.44 -7.05 -3.06
C VAL A 9 13.95 -6.87 -3.29
N PRO A 10 14.76 -6.36 -2.34
CA PRO A 10 16.20 -6.19 -2.55
C PRO A 10 16.92 -7.50 -2.90
N GLU A 11 16.60 -8.57 -2.19
CA GLU A 11 17.21 -9.90 -2.34
C GLU A 11 16.77 -10.56 -3.63
N ILE A 12 15.47 -10.48 -3.95
CA ILE A 12 14.93 -10.95 -5.22
C ILE A 12 15.60 -10.24 -6.38
N ALA A 13 15.62 -8.90 -6.34
CA ALA A 13 16.16 -8.09 -7.42
C ALA A 13 17.64 -8.41 -7.65
N ALA A 14 18.43 -8.58 -6.58
CA ALA A 14 19.82 -9.00 -6.67
C ALA A 14 19.96 -10.40 -7.27
N ALA A 15 19.15 -11.36 -6.82
CA ALA A 15 19.22 -12.76 -7.25
C ALA A 15 18.92 -12.94 -8.75
N VAL A 16 18.04 -12.12 -9.31
CA VAL A 16 17.62 -12.24 -10.72
C VAL A 16 18.29 -11.23 -11.65
N ARG A 17 19.04 -10.25 -11.12
CA ARG A 17 19.64 -9.15 -11.90
C ARG A 17 20.58 -9.66 -12.99
N ASP A 18 21.46 -10.60 -12.67
CA ASP A 18 22.46 -11.11 -13.61
C ASP A 18 21.85 -11.77 -14.87
N GLU A 19 20.59 -12.21 -14.80
CA GLU A 19 19.89 -12.80 -15.94
C GLU A 19 19.25 -11.76 -16.87
N VAL A 20 18.98 -10.55 -16.38
CA VAL A 20 18.16 -9.55 -17.09
C VAL A 20 18.79 -8.17 -17.20
N HIS A 21 19.93 -7.92 -16.55
CA HIS A 21 20.58 -6.61 -16.52
C HIS A 21 20.95 -6.11 -17.92
N GLY A 22 21.01 -4.78 -18.07
CA GLY A 22 21.41 -4.12 -19.31
C GLY A 22 20.35 -4.13 -20.42
N ARG A 23 19.09 -4.45 -20.11
CA ARG A 23 17.97 -4.49 -21.07
C ARG A 23 16.70 -3.85 -20.48
N PRO A 24 15.86 -3.17 -21.28
CA PRO A 24 14.54 -2.72 -20.82
C PRO A 24 13.68 -3.90 -20.36
N LEU A 25 12.95 -3.74 -19.28
CA LEU A 25 12.17 -4.80 -18.65
C LEU A 25 10.66 -4.60 -18.80
N VAL A 26 9.92 -5.70 -18.90
CA VAL A 26 8.45 -5.71 -18.75
C VAL A 26 8.12 -6.58 -17.55
N ALA A 27 7.57 -5.97 -16.50
CA ALA A 27 7.13 -6.66 -15.29
C ALA A 27 5.70 -7.16 -15.47
N PHE A 28 5.48 -8.47 -15.42
CA PHE A 28 4.16 -9.09 -15.44
C PHE A 28 3.90 -9.76 -14.08
N GLY A 29 3.08 -9.15 -13.24
CA GLY A 29 2.80 -9.68 -11.90
C GLY A 29 2.32 -8.64 -10.90
N GLY A 30 2.24 -9.04 -9.62
CA GLY A 30 1.87 -8.14 -8.53
C GLY A 30 2.98 -7.19 -8.09
N GLY A 31 2.72 -6.45 -7.01
CA GLY A 31 3.62 -5.43 -6.45
C GLY A 31 5.09 -5.82 -6.41
N ARG A 32 5.40 -6.97 -5.80
CA ARG A 32 6.75 -7.53 -5.68
C ARG A 32 7.50 -7.69 -7.00
N VAL A 33 6.81 -8.15 -8.05
CA VAL A 33 7.41 -8.36 -9.39
C VAL A 33 7.73 -7.02 -10.03
N VAL A 34 6.79 -6.07 -9.96
CA VAL A 34 6.97 -4.72 -10.48
C VAL A 34 8.08 -3.98 -9.73
N ASP A 35 8.14 -4.11 -8.41
CA ASP A 35 9.17 -3.47 -7.58
C ASP A 35 10.57 -4.05 -7.84
N ALA A 36 10.70 -5.36 -8.00
CA ALA A 36 11.97 -5.98 -8.37
C ALA A 36 12.47 -5.50 -9.75
N ALA A 37 11.56 -5.38 -10.73
CA ALA A 37 11.92 -4.86 -12.05
C ALA A 37 12.30 -3.37 -12.02
N LYS A 38 11.59 -2.55 -11.22
CA LYS A 38 11.97 -1.15 -10.97
C LYS A 38 13.35 -1.04 -10.33
N ALA A 39 13.65 -1.88 -9.33
CA ALA A 39 14.94 -1.89 -8.65
C ALA A 39 16.09 -2.21 -9.60
N ILE A 40 15.93 -3.22 -10.47
CA ILE A 40 16.94 -3.57 -11.48
C ILE A 40 17.08 -2.47 -12.52
N ALA A 41 15.97 -1.95 -13.05
CA ALA A 41 16.00 -0.86 -14.03
C ALA A 41 16.67 0.40 -13.46
N ALA A 42 16.41 0.74 -12.20
CA ALA A 42 17.06 1.84 -11.50
C ALA A 42 18.58 1.63 -11.37
N ALA A 43 19.01 0.42 -11.01
CA ALA A 43 20.42 0.07 -10.87
C ALA A 43 21.18 0.14 -12.20
N ASP A 44 20.49 -0.11 -13.31
CA ASP A 44 21.07 -0.14 -14.65
C ASP A 44 20.91 1.19 -15.41
N GLY A 45 20.20 2.17 -14.85
CA GLY A 45 19.87 3.42 -15.54
C GLY A 45 18.91 3.22 -16.71
N LEU A 46 18.02 2.24 -16.61
CA LEU A 46 17.08 1.81 -17.66
C LEU A 46 15.62 2.08 -17.27
N CYS A 47 14.74 1.88 -18.24
CA CYS A 47 13.29 1.98 -18.06
C CYS A 47 12.64 0.60 -17.89
N VAL A 48 11.46 0.59 -17.26
CA VAL A 48 10.62 -0.58 -17.07
C VAL A 48 9.19 -0.27 -17.50
N ALA A 49 8.51 -1.23 -18.11
CA ALA A 49 7.05 -1.22 -18.29
C ALA A 49 6.41 -2.28 -17.37
N ALA A 50 5.12 -2.11 -17.04
CA ALA A 50 4.41 -3.00 -16.14
C ALA A 50 3.06 -3.45 -16.70
N ILE A 51 2.72 -4.71 -16.42
CA ILE A 51 1.40 -5.32 -16.61
C ILE A 51 1.00 -5.87 -15.23
N PRO A 52 0.40 -5.05 -14.36
CA PRO A 52 0.07 -5.45 -13.00
C PRO A 52 -1.00 -6.54 -12.96
N THR A 53 -0.84 -7.51 -12.06
CA THR A 53 -1.83 -8.57 -11.80
C THR A 53 -2.44 -8.48 -10.40
N THR A 54 -2.20 -7.37 -9.70
CA THR A 54 -2.78 -7.05 -8.39
C THR A 54 -3.06 -5.55 -8.29
N LEU A 55 -3.84 -5.15 -7.28
CA LEU A 55 -4.18 -3.75 -7.01
C LEU A 55 -3.10 -2.99 -6.19
N ALA A 56 -1.83 -3.40 -6.30
CA ALA A 56 -0.76 -2.92 -5.41
C ALA A 56 -0.29 -1.48 -5.68
N GLY A 57 -0.69 -0.82 -6.77
CA GLY A 57 -0.30 0.56 -7.09
C GLY A 57 1.18 0.76 -7.52
N SER A 58 2.04 -0.25 -7.37
CA SER A 58 3.49 -0.20 -7.69
C SER A 58 3.82 0.24 -9.12
N SER A 59 2.87 0.07 -10.05
CA SER A 59 3.02 0.47 -11.45
C SER A 59 2.94 1.98 -11.67
N TYR A 60 2.48 2.74 -10.68
CA TYR A 60 2.26 4.19 -10.75
C TYR A 60 3.16 4.96 -9.78
N THR A 61 3.84 4.26 -8.88
CA THR A 61 4.70 4.87 -7.87
C THR A 61 6.17 4.78 -8.24
N PRO A 62 6.98 5.76 -7.81
CA PRO A 62 8.43 5.68 -7.90
C PRO A 62 9.06 4.81 -6.81
N PHE A 63 8.28 4.38 -5.81
CA PHE A 63 8.79 3.73 -4.61
C PHE A 63 9.28 2.33 -4.92
N HIS A 64 10.54 2.05 -4.59
CA HIS A 64 11.14 0.72 -4.56
C HIS A 64 12.41 0.79 -3.70
N ARG A 65 13.02 -0.37 -3.43
CA ARG A 65 14.34 -0.45 -2.79
C ARG A 65 15.34 -0.98 -3.80
N MET A 66 16.56 -0.46 -3.74
CA MET A 66 17.67 -0.92 -4.58
C MET A 66 17.95 -2.41 -4.35
N PRO A 67 18.47 -3.14 -5.37
CA PRO A 67 18.93 -4.50 -5.19
C PRO A 67 19.98 -4.61 -4.08
N ALA A 68 19.98 -5.72 -3.34
CA ALA A 68 20.97 -5.96 -2.31
C ALA A 68 22.40 -5.87 -2.87
N GLY A 69 23.28 -5.14 -2.19
CA GLY A 69 24.66 -4.90 -2.62
C GLY A 69 24.84 -3.81 -3.68
N VAL A 70 23.78 -3.16 -4.14
CA VAL A 70 23.86 -2.00 -5.04
C VAL A 70 23.75 -0.70 -4.24
N GLU A 71 24.80 0.11 -4.28
CA GLU A 71 24.82 1.43 -3.65
C GLU A 71 24.15 2.50 -4.51
N GLY A 72 23.57 3.50 -3.86
CA GLY A 72 22.96 4.65 -4.50
C GLY A 72 21.46 4.78 -4.27
N TYR A 73 20.90 5.87 -4.80
CA TYR A 73 19.47 6.13 -4.78
C TYR A 73 18.98 6.23 -6.22
N GLY A 74 18.16 5.25 -6.62
CA GLY A 74 17.46 5.27 -7.90
C GLY A 74 15.96 5.28 -7.64
N SER A 75 15.26 6.22 -8.28
CA SER A 75 13.81 6.29 -8.27
C SER A 75 13.32 6.06 -9.69
N THR A 76 12.55 5.00 -9.90
CA THR A 76 12.10 4.60 -11.23
C THR A 76 10.62 4.33 -11.17
N ARG A 77 9.86 5.07 -11.97
CA ARG A 77 8.45 4.78 -12.24
C ARG A 77 8.36 4.04 -13.58
N PRO A 78 7.48 3.04 -13.73
CA PRO A 78 7.27 2.43 -15.03
C PRO A 78 6.85 3.47 -16.07
N VAL A 79 7.44 3.41 -17.25
CA VAL A 79 7.16 4.35 -18.36
C VAL A 79 5.85 4.04 -19.08
N LEU A 80 5.36 2.81 -18.91
CA LEU A 80 4.09 2.32 -19.42
C LEU A 80 3.51 1.32 -18.42
N ALA A 81 2.22 1.45 -18.11
CA ALA A 81 1.46 0.48 -17.34
C ALA A 81 0.23 0.05 -18.16
N VAL A 82 0.12 -1.25 -18.47
CA VAL A 82 -1.05 -1.82 -19.16
C VAL A 82 -2.01 -2.38 -18.12
N CYS A 83 -3.08 -1.63 -17.86
CA CYS A 83 -3.98 -1.85 -16.75
C CYS A 83 -5.20 -2.64 -17.20
N ASP A 84 -5.06 -3.97 -17.26
CA ASP A 84 -6.16 -4.87 -17.59
C ASP A 84 -6.87 -5.31 -16.30
N ALA A 85 -8.17 -5.01 -16.18
CA ALA A 85 -8.95 -5.33 -15.00
C ALA A 85 -9.03 -6.84 -14.72
N ASP A 86 -9.10 -7.66 -15.78
CA ASP A 86 -9.18 -9.12 -15.66
C ASP A 86 -7.87 -9.71 -15.13
N LEU A 87 -6.74 -9.02 -15.33
CA LEU A 87 -5.46 -9.40 -14.76
C LEU A 87 -5.27 -8.85 -13.35
N MET A 88 -5.46 -7.53 -13.19
CA MET A 88 -5.22 -6.79 -11.95
C MET A 88 -6.08 -7.26 -10.79
N ALA A 89 -7.32 -7.61 -11.08
CA ALA A 89 -8.29 -8.02 -10.10
C ALA A 89 -8.62 -9.50 -10.27
N SER A 90 -7.70 -10.37 -10.69
CA SER A 90 -7.95 -11.80 -10.93
C SER A 90 -8.01 -12.66 -9.65
N ALA A 91 -7.52 -12.15 -8.52
CA ALA A 91 -7.45 -12.90 -7.27
C ALA A 91 -8.84 -13.30 -6.72
N PRO A 92 -8.93 -14.40 -5.93
CA PRO A 92 -10.12 -14.72 -5.15
C PRO A 92 -10.44 -13.62 -4.12
N MET A 93 -11.69 -13.58 -3.66
CA MET A 93 -12.23 -12.49 -2.82
C MET A 93 -11.35 -12.06 -1.65
N PRO A 94 -10.81 -12.96 -0.79
CA PRO A 94 -9.97 -12.53 0.32
C PRO A 94 -8.70 -11.78 -0.13
N GLY A 95 -8.03 -12.28 -1.18
CA GLY A 95 -6.82 -11.66 -1.73
C GLY A 95 -7.13 -10.38 -2.51
N LEU A 96 -8.23 -10.37 -3.27
CA LEU A 96 -8.72 -9.19 -3.97
C LEU A 96 -9.01 -8.06 -2.98
N ALA A 97 -9.80 -8.35 -1.94
CA ALA A 97 -10.11 -7.41 -0.87
C ALA A 97 -8.84 -6.89 -0.20
N ALA A 98 -7.87 -7.75 0.13
CA ALA A 98 -6.63 -7.32 0.77
C ALA A 98 -5.87 -6.30 -0.10
N THR A 99 -5.76 -6.57 -1.41
CA THR A 99 -5.09 -5.64 -2.32
C THR A 99 -5.89 -4.36 -2.56
N ALA A 100 -7.23 -4.43 -2.55
CA ALA A 100 -8.10 -3.25 -2.63
C ALA A 100 -7.99 -2.37 -1.37
N MET A 101 -7.91 -2.97 -0.18
CA MET A 101 -7.67 -2.22 1.06
C MET A 101 -6.29 -1.56 1.09
N ASN A 102 -5.27 -2.21 0.52
CA ASN A 102 -3.97 -1.56 0.31
C ASN A 102 -4.09 -0.35 -0.64
N ALA A 103 -4.88 -0.45 -1.72
CA ALA A 103 -5.17 0.70 -2.57
C ALA A 103 -5.96 1.79 -1.82
N LEU A 104 -6.89 1.42 -0.93
CA LEU A 104 -7.59 2.40 -0.09
C LEU A 104 -6.61 3.10 0.85
N ALA A 105 -5.67 2.37 1.45
CA ALA A 105 -4.63 2.95 2.30
C ALA A 105 -3.81 4.01 1.55
N HIS A 106 -3.41 3.73 0.30
CA HIS A 106 -2.76 4.72 -0.56
C HIS A 106 -3.62 5.98 -0.76
N ALA A 107 -4.90 5.81 -1.05
CA ALA A 107 -5.82 6.93 -1.21
C ALA A 107 -5.94 7.74 0.09
N VAL A 108 -6.10 7.08 1.24
CA VAL A 108 -6.21 7.72 2.55
C VAL A 108 -4.96 8.55 2.88
N GLU A 109 -3.76 7.97 2.73
CA GLU A 109 -2.52 8.71 3.01
C GLU A 109 -2.35 9.90 2.06
N ALA A 110 -2.76 9.77 0.80
CA ALA A 110 -2.63 10.84 -0.19
C ALA A 110 -3.51 12.07 0.10
N LEU A 111 -4.45 11.98 1.05
CA LEU A 111 -5.25 13.13 1.49
C LEU A 111 -4.49 14.05 2.46
N TYR A 112 -3.54 13.51 3.23
CA TYR A 112 -2.86 14.26 4.30
C TYR A 112 -1.33 14.20 4.24
N ALA A 113 -0.76 13.44 3.30
CA ALA A 113 0.68 13.41 3.11
C ALA A 113 1.21 14.77 2.62
N PRO A 114 2.47 15.14 2.90
CA PRO A 114 2.97 16.49 2.63
C PRO A 114 2.94 16.94 1.16
N GLY A 115 2.95 16.00 0.21
CA GLY A 115 2.84 16.28 -1.22
C GLY A 115 1.40 16.36 -1.73
N ALA A 116 0.40 16.22 -0.87
CA ALA A 116 -1.01 16.29 -1.24
C ALA A 116 -1.32 17.63 -1.94
N ASN A 117 -2.15 17.54 -2.96
CA ASN A 117 -2.62 18.68 -3.75
C ASN A 117 -4.02 18.37 -4.30
N PRO A 118 -4.74 19.38 -4.85
CA PRO A 118 -6.12 19.18 -5.29
C PRO A 118 -6.31 18.06 -6.34
N VAL A 119 -5.29 17.76 -7.15
CA VAL A 119 -5.37 16.68 -8.16
C VAL A 119 -5.21 15.32 -7.50
N SER A 120 -4.23 15.15 -6.60
CA SER A 120 -4.04 13.89 -5.87
C SER A 120 -5.21 13.60 -4.92
N GLU A 121 -5.73 14.63 -4.25
CA GLU A 121 -6.91 14.52 -3.38
C GLU A 121 -8.16 14.08 -4.16
N SER A 122 -8.42 14.70 -5.32
CA SER A 122 -9.55 14.31 -6.17
C SER A 122 -9.43 12.85 -6.64
N ALA A 123 -8.23 12.42 -7.06
CA ALA A 123 -7.97 11.04 -7.44
C ALA A 123 -8.14 10.07 -6.25
N ALA A 124 -7.65 10.43 -5.07
CA ALA A 124 -7.78 9.65 -3.85
C ALA A 124 -9.24 9.46 -3.42
N LEU A 125 -10.03 10.54 -3.37
CA LEU A 125 -11.45 10.46 -3.02
C LEU A 125 -12.24 9.64 -4.04
N ARG A 126 -11.95 9.81 -5.35
CA ARG A 126 -12.56 8.97 -6.39
C ARG A 126 -12.18 7.49 -6.23
N ALA A 127 -10.93 7.18 -5.89
CA ALA A 127 -10.50 5.82 -5.61
C ALA A 127 -11.26 5.22 -4.40
N ALA A 128 -11.47 6.00 -3.33
CA ALA A 128 -12.23 5.56 -2.16
C ALA A 128 -13.67 5.19 -2.52
N VAL A 129 -14.36 6.03 -3.31
CA VAL A 129 -15.72 5.74 -3.82
C VAL A 129 -15.75 4.42 -4.60
N LEU A 130 -14.81 4.24 -5.53
CA LEU A 130 -14.73 3.06 -6.39
C LEU A 130 -14.37 1.78 -5.62
N ILE A 131 -13.57 1.86 -4.56
CA ILE A 131 -13.27 0.71 -3.70
C ILE A 131 -14.50 0.30 -2.91
N ALA A 132 -15.23 1.27 -2.34
CA ALA A 132 -16.45 1.00 -1.60
C ALA A 132 -17.53 0.36 -2.50
N SER A 133 -17.72 0.87 -3.72
CA SER A 133 -18.65 0.28 -4.68
C SER A 133 -18.16 -1.06 -5.25
N GLY A 134 -16.86 -1.17 -5.52
CA GLY A 134 -16.25 -2.35 -6.14
C GLY A 134 -16.17 -3.57 -5.21
N LEU A 135 -16.14 -3.37 -3.89
CA LEU A 135 -16.19 -4.45 -2.89
C LEU A 135 -17.62 -4.81 -2.44
N LYS A 136 -18.65 -4.25 -3.06
CA LYS A 136 -20.05 -4.50 -2.68
C LYS A 136 -20.47 -5.94 -2.95
N ASP A 137 -21.41 -6.45 -2.16
CA ASP A 137 -22.00 -7.78 -2.32
C ASP A 137 -23.10 -7.77 -3.42
N PRO A 138 -23.37 -8.90 -4.10
CA PRO A 138 -22.84 -10.25 -3.86
C PRO A 138 -21.52 -10.58 -4.58
N GLU A 139 -21.12 -9.80 -5.59
CA GLU A 139 -19.91 -10.02 -6.39
C GLU A 139 -19.15 -8.70 -6.61
N PRO A 140 -17.81 -8.71 -6.62
CA PRO A 140 -17.02 -7.51 -6.77
C PRO A 140 -17.10 -6.94 -8.20
N VAL A 141 -17.08 -5.61 -8.31
CA VAL A 141 -16.95 -4.93 -9.60
C VAL A 141 -15.45 -4.73 -9.89
N ARG A 142 -14.82 -5.75 -10.47
CA ARG A 142 -13.36 -5.83 -10.69
C ARG A 142 -12.79 -4.65 -11.48
N SER A 143 -13.54 -4.12 -12.46
CA SER A 143 -13.13 -2.94 -13.23
C SER A 143 -13.04 -1.67 -12.37
N GLU A 144 -13.97 -1.47 -11.43
CA GLU A 144 -13.94 -0.34 -10.50
C GLU A 144 -12.74 -0.45 -9.55
N LEU A 145 -12.45 -1.66 -9.06
CA LEU A 145 -11.28 -1.90 -8.20
C LEU A 145 -9.97 -1.65 -8.95
N ALA A 146 -9.88 -2.05 -10.21
CA ALA A 146 -8.71 -1.79 -11.06
C ALA A 146 -8.52 -0.28 -11.31
N GLU A 147 -9.59 0.44 -11.67
CA GLU A 147 -9.58 1.90 -11.83
C GLU A 147 -9.17 2.60 -10.52
N ALA A 148 -9.73 2.17 -9.39
CA ALA A 148 -9.39 2.73 -8.10
C ALA A 148 -7.91 2.54 -7.74
N ALA A 149 -7.34 1.38 -8.05
CA ALA A 149 -5.93 1.11 -7.81
C ALA A 149 -5.00 1.98 -8.68
N VAL A 150 -5.40 2.30 -9.91
CA VAL A 150 -4.70 3.28 -10.77
C VAL A 150 -4.72 4.65 -10.12
N LEU A 151 -5.90 5.13 -9.73
CA LEU A 151 -6.10 6.46 -9.14
C LEU A 151 -5.38 6.60 -7.80
N ALA A 152 -5.51 5.62 -6.91
CA ALA A 152 -4.84 5.62 -5.61
C ALA A 152 -3.32 5.52 -5.75
N GLY A 153 -2.83 4.69 -6.67
CA GLY A 153 -1.40 4.57 -6.97
C GLY A 153 -0.81 5.87 -7.53
N TYR A 154 -1.54 6.56 -8.40
CA TYR A 154 -1.18 7.90 -8.86
C TYR A 154 -1.16 8.90 -7.69
N ALA A 155 -2.24 8.96 -6.90
CA ALA A 155 -2.39 9.90 -5.80
C ALA A 155 -1.25 9.78 -4.79
N VAL A 156 -0.95 8.57 -4.32
CA VAL A 156 0.12 8.31 -3.35
C VAL A 156 1.51 8.50 -3.96
N GLY A 157 1.67 8.21 -5.25
CA GLY A 157 2.91 8.44 -5.99
C GLY A 157 3.27 9.91 -6.14
N VAL A 158 2.31 10.81 -5.95
CA VAL A 158 2.49 12.27 -5.89
C VAL A 158 2.59 12.76 -4.45
N ALA A 159 1.68 12.32 -3.58
CA ALA A 159 1.53 12.87 -2.24
C ALA A 159 2.55 12.34 -1.23
N GLY A 160 2.97 11.08 -1.36
CA GLY A 160 3.86 10.40 -0.42
C GLY A 160 3.15 9.43 0.53
N LEU A 161 3.93 8.82 1.41
CA LEU A 161 3.51 7.84 2.41
C LEU A 161 3.76 8.39 3.82
N CYS A 162 2.91 8.01 4.76
CA CYS A 162 2.93 8.50 6.14
C CYS A 162 2.88 7.32 7.14
N VAL A 163 2.26 7.51 8.30
CA VAL A 163 2.23 6.55 9.41
C VAL A 163 1.65 5.20 9.03
N HIS A 164 0.66 5.11 8.13
CA HIS A 164 0.04 3.82 7.81
C HIS A 164 1.06 2.88 7.19
N HIS A 165 1.67 3.29 6.07
CA HIS A 165 2.65 2.44 5.41
C HIS A 165 3.94 2.29 6.23
N ALA A 166 4.33 3.31 7.00
CA ALA A 166 5.47 3.20 7.91
C ALA A 166 5.33 2.06 8.91
N VAL A 167 4.16 1.94 9.55
CA VAL A 167 3.85 0.88 10.50
C VAL A 167 3.69 -0.46 9.77
N CYS A 168 2.87 -0.51 8.70
CA CYS A 168 2.62 -1.74 7.96
C CYS A 168 3.90 -2.36 7.37
N GLN A 169 4.76 -1.56 6.71
CA GLN A 169 6.03 -2.05 6.16
C GLN A 169 6.98 -2.55 7.27
N THR A 170 6.95 -1.90 8.44
CA THR A 170 7.73 -2.36 9.59
C THR A 170 7.21 -3.69 10.12
N ILE A 171 5.89 -3.86 10.28
CA ILE A 171 5.27 -5.12 10.69
C ILE A 171 5.60 -6.24 9.70
N VAL A 172 5.47 -5.98 8.39
CA VAL A 172 5.78 -6.95 7.33
C VAL A 172 7.24 -7.39 7.39
N ARG A 173 8.18 -6.45 7.60
CA ARG A 173 9.60 -6.78 7.69
C ARG A 173 9.93 -7.56 8.96
N VAL A 174 9.36 -7.16 10.09
CA VAL A 174 9.62 -7.77 11.39
C VAL A 174 9.02 -9.17 11.39
N ALA A 175 7.71 -9.29 11.20
CA ALA A 175 6.95 -10.52 11.40
C ALA A 175 6.63 -11.32 10.12
N GLU A 176 7.19 -10.93 8.96
CA GLU A 176 7.01 -11.63 7.67
C GLU A 176 5.54 -11.82 7.25
N THR A 177 4.67 -10.94 7.74
CA THR A 177 3.23 -10.97 7.46
C THR A 177 2.93 -10.62 5.99
N PRO A 178 1.83 -11.14 5.40
CA PRO A 178 1.46 -10.80 4.02
C PRO A 178 1.10 -9.31 3.86
N HIS A 179 1.87 -8.58 3.05
CA HIS A 179 1.78 -7.13 2.91
C HIS A 179 0.35 -6.57 2.75
N ALA A 180 -0.42 -7.06 1.77
CA ALA A 180 -1.75 -6.54 1.51
C ALA A 180 -2.73 -6.81 2.68
N ALA A 181 -2.61 -7.97 3.34
CA ALA A 181 -3.45 -8.31 4.48
C ALA A 181 -3.08 -7.48 5.72
N THR A 182 -1.79 -7.21 5.94
CA THR A 182 -1.32 -6.32 7.02
C THR A 182 -1.86 -4.90 6.84
N ASN A 183 -1.81 -4.34 5.63
CA ASN A 183 -2.43 -3.04 5.36
C ASN A 183 -3.94 -3.08 5.60
N ALA A 184 -4.64 -4.13 5.18
CA ALA A 184 -6.08 -4.27 5.40
C ALA A 184 -6.45 -4.30 6.89
N VAL A 185 -5.72 -5.05 7.71
CA VAL A 185 -5.92 -5.13 9.17
C VAL A 185 -5.64 -3.77 9.81
N MET A 186 -4.54 -3.12 9.46
CA MET A 186 -4.11 -1.87 10.10
C MET A 186 -4.94 -0.65 9.71
N LEU A 187 -5.55 -0.65 8.52
CA LEU A 187 -6.20 0.54 7.97
C LEU A 187 -7.27 1.16 8.88
N PRO A 188 -8.26 0.43 9.44
CA PRO A 188 -9.25 1.03 10.32
C PRO A 188 -8.62 1.72 11.54
N HIS A 189 -7.57 1.12 12.11
CA HIS A 189 -6.86 1.68 13.26
C HIS A 189 -6.10 2.97 12.90
N THR A 190 -5.42 2.99 11.75
CA THR A 190 -4.72 4.19 11.28
C THR A 190 -5.68 5.31 10.87
N VAL A 191 -6.86 4.98 10.33
CA VAL A 191 -7.91 5.96 10.02
C VAL A 191 -8.46 6.57 11.30
N ALA A 192 -8.74 5.77 12.32
CA ALA A 192 -9.14 6.25 13.64
C ALA A 192 -8.06 7.15 14.29
N PHE A 193 -6.79 6.76 14.18
CA PHE A 193 -5.66 7.55 14.64
C PHE A 193 -5.58 8.91 13.92
N MET A 194 -5.81 8.93 12.60
CA MET A 194 -5.75 10.15 11.80
C MET A 194 -6.98 11.05 11.95
N ALA A 195 -8.12 10.56 12.46
CA ALA A 195 -9.32 11.37 12.69
C ALA A 195 -9.07 12.59 13.59
N GLY A 196 -8.16 12.48 14.57
CA GLY A 196 -7.76 13.59 15.43
C GLY A 196 -6.69 14.51 14.82
N ARG A 197 -5.93 14.03 13.83
CA ARG A 197 -4.72 14.68 13.29
C ARG A 197 -4.92 15.35 11.93
N ALA A 198 -5.81 14.79 11.11
CA ALA A 198 -6.21 15.30 9.80
C ALA A 198 -7.75 15.30 9.69
N PRO A 199 -8.46 16.06 10.56
CA PRO A 199 -9.90 15.93 10.71
C PRO A 199 -10.68 16.30 9.45
N ARG A 200 -10.19 17.23 8.63
CA ARG A 200 -10.87 17.65 7.38
C ARG A 200 -10.75 16.56 6.32
N GLU A 201 -9.56 15.98 6.20
CA GLU A 201 -9.22 14.95 5.24
C GLU A 201 -9.98 13.65 5.56
N ILE A 202 -10.09 13.30 6.84
CA ILE A 202 -10.85 12.13 7.27
C ILE A 202 -12.37 12.35 7.16
N GLU A 203 -12.88 13.58 7.31
CA GLU A 203 -14.28 13.89 7.01
C GLU A 203 -14.57 13.73 5.50
N ALA A 204 -13.69 14.24 4.62
CA ALA A 204 -13.84 14.05 3.18
C ALA A 204 -13.79 12.57 2.77
N LEU A 205 -12.93 11.77 3.41
CA LEU A 205 -12.92 10.32 3.27
C LEU A 205 -14.24 9.70 3.72
N ALA A 206 -14.80 10.15 4.85
CA ALA A 206 -16.07 9.66 5.37
C ALA A 206 -17.21 9.90 4.39
N GLU A 207 -17.28 11.09 3.80
CA GLU A 207 -18.25 11.43 2.75
C GLU A 207 -18.07 10.52 1.52
N ALA A 208 -16.83 10.34 1.04
CA ALA A 208 -16.54 9.49 -0.12
C ALA A 208 -16.91 8.02 0.11
N LEU A 209 -16.75 7.52 1.34
CA LEU A 209 -17.12 6.15 1.73
C LEU A 209 -18.59 6.01 2.15
N GLY A 210 -19.38 7.08 2.15
CA GLY A 210 -20.77 7.06 2.61
C GLY A 210 -20.92 6.69 4.09
N SER A 211 -19.96 7.11 4.92
CA SER A 211 -19.92 6.84 6.37
C SER A 211 -20.72 7.88 7.15
N SER A 212 -21.00 7.60 8.42
CA SER A 212 -21.63 8.54 9.35
C SER A 212 -20.64 9.58 9.90
N GLY A 213 -19.98 10.32 8.99
CA GLY A 213 -18.95 11.31 9.30
C GLY A 213 -17.65 10.71 9.81
N ARG A 214 -16.72 11.58 10.22
CA ARG A 214 -15.38 11.22 10.70
C ARG A 214 -15.37 10.15 11.80
N ASP A 215 -16.32 10.17 12.73
CA ASP A 215 -16.31 9.24 13.86
C ASP A 215 -16.76 7.82 13.46
N GLY A 216 -17.46 7.64 12.33
CA GLY A 216 -17.91 6.34 11.82
C GLY A 216 -17.07 5.76 10.68
N VAL A 217 -16.12 6.52 10.13
CA VAL A 217 -15.36 6.10 8.94
C VAL A 217 -14.43 4.92 9.22
N ALA A 218 -13.85 4.84 10.43
CA ALA A 218 -13.04 3.70 10.84
C ALA A 218 -13.84 2.38 10.83
N ASP A 219 -15.10 2.42 11.28
CA ASP A 219 -16.00 1.25 11.24
C ASP A 219 -16.37 0.85 9.82
N THR A 220 -16.59 1.83 8.93
CA THR A 220 -16.82 1.56 7.50
C THR A 220 -15.61 0.88 6.87
N VAL A 221 -14.41 1.39 7.14
CA VAL A 221 -13.16 0.78 6.69
C VAL A 221 -13.00 -0.63 7.27
N ALA A 222 -13.32 -0.84 8.55
CA ALA A 222 -13.28 -2.17 9.17
C ALA A 222 -14.23 -3.16 8.49
N ARG A 223 -15.45 -2.74 8.11
CA ARG A 223 -16.40 -3.57 7.36
C ARG A 223 -15.87 -3.96 5.98
N LEU A 224 -15.16 -3.06 5.30
CA LEU A 224 -14.49 -3.37 4.03
C LEU A 224 -13.33 -4.34 4.25
N SER A 225 -12.48 -4.09 5.26
CA SER A 225 -11.36 -4.98 5.63
C SER A 225 -11.81 -6.39 6.03
N ALA A 226 -12.99 -6.54 6.65
CA ALA A 226 -13.53 -7.85 7.03
C ALA A 226 -13.74 -8.80 5.83
N LYS A 227 -13.87 -8.28 4.60
CA LYS A 227 -13.94 -9.09 3.37
C LYS A 227 -12.65 -9.86 3.06
N THR A 228 -11.55 -9.53 3.74
CA THR A 228 -10.30 -10.31 3.69
C THR A 228 -10.36 -11.60 4.51
N MET A 229 -11.38 -11.77 5.36
CA MET A 229 -11.49 -12.84 6.37
C MET A 229 -10.41 -12.78 7.47
N VAL A 230 -9.65 -11.68 7.54
CA VAL A 230 -8.63 -11.42 8.55
C VAL A 230 -8.88 -10.04 9.14
N THR A 231 -8.96 -9.95 10.47
CA THR A 231 -9.28 -8.73 11.20
C THR A 231 -8.27 -8.40 12.30
N SER A 232 -7.28 -9.25 12.56
CA SER A 232 -6.20 -8.95 13.51
C SER A 232 -4.84 -9.41 13.02
N LEU A 233 -3.79 -8.81 13.56
CA LEU A 233 -2.41 -9.16 13.24
C LEU A 233 -2.08 -10.59 13.69
N GLY A 234 -2.67 -11.07 14.80
CA GLY A 234 -2.48 -12.44 15.28
C GLY A 234 -2.90 -13.50 14.26
N GLN A 235 -3.96 -13.26 13.49
CA GLN A 235 -4.40 -14.15 12.41
C GLN A 235 -3.42 -14.20 11.23
N LEU A 236 -2.52 -13.23 11.13
CA LEU A 236 -1.44 -13.19 10.13
C LEU A 236 -0.13 -13.79 10.65
N GLY A 237 -0.12 -14.36 11.85
CA GLY A 237 1.08 -14.90 12.49
C GLY A 237 1.91 -13.86 13.24
N PHE A 238 1.37 -12.67 13.50
CA PHE A 238 2.06 -11.69 14.34
C PHE A 238 2.07 -12.11 15.81
N GLU A 239 3.26 -12.18 16.40
CA GLU A 239 3.42 -12.47 17.82
C GLU A 239 3.41 -11.16 18.64
N PRO A 240 2.52 -11.01 19.64
CA PRO A 240 2.46 -9.80 20.47
C PRO A 240 3.79 -9.41 21.13
N ALA A 241 4.66 -10.38 21.41
CA ALA A 241 6.00 -10.14 21.96
C ALA A 241 6.89 -9.27 21.04
N ARG A 242 6.61 -9.25 19.73
CA ARG A 242 7.35 -8.45 18.73
C ARG A 242 6.83 -7.03 18.58
N ALA A 243 5.73 -6.66 19.26
CA ALA A 243 5.18 -5.30 19.20
C ALA A 243 6.21 -4.23 19.62
N GLY A 244 7.05 -4.52 20.64
CA GLY A 244 8.10 -3.60 21.06
C GLY A 244 9.16 -3.33 19.98
N GLU A 245 9.54 -4.36 19.22
CA GLU A 245 10.48 -4.26 18.09
C GLU A 245 9.87 -3.46 16.92
N VAL A 246 8.59 -3.72 16.59
CA VAL A 246 7.87 -2.96 15.56
C VAL A 246 7.82 -1.48 15.92
N VAL A 247 7.39 -1.15 17.14
CA VAL A 247 7.21 0.22 17.58
C VAL A 247 8.54 0.99 17.54
N SER A 248 9.61 0.42 18.11
CA SER A 248 10.92 1.08 18.14
C SER A 248 11.50 1.28 16.74
N THR A 249 11.27 0.33 15.84
CA THR A 249 11.72 0.42 14.45
C THR A 249 10.88 1.41 13.64
N ALA A 250 9.56 1.41 13.81
CA ALA A 250 8.64 2.28 13.09
C ALA A 250 8.85 3.76 13.46
N LEU A 251 9.23 4.07 14.71
CA LEU A 251 9.52 5.44 15.14
C LEU A 251 10.58 6.14 14.27
N HIS A 252 11.53 5.38 13.73
CA HIS A 252 12.61 5.89 12.88
C HIS A 252 12.28 5.82 11.39
N HIS A 253 11.09 5.37 11.02
CA HIS A 253 10.66 5.29 9.64
C HIS A 253 10.32 6.69 9.11
N PRO A 254 10.84 7.12 7.93
CA PRO A 254 10.61 8.48 7.42
C PRO A 254 9.13 8.87 7.32
N GLY A 255 8.26 7.93 6.95
CA GLY A 255 6.80 8.16 6.89
C GLY A 255 6.18 8.60 8.22
N VAL A 256 6.75 8.23 9.37
CA VAL A 256 6.28 8.72 10.68
C VAL A 256 6.52 10.22 10.81
N ALA A 257 7.70 10.70 10.43
CA ALA A 257 8.02 12.13 10.45
C ALA A 257 7.23 12.96 9.42
N LEU A 258 6.72 12.33 8.36
CA LEU A 258 5.87 12.96 7.35
C LEU A 258 4.38 12.98 7.75
N THR A 259 4.02 12.44 8.91
CA THR A 259 2.63 12.40 9.37
C THR A 259 2.23 13.73 10.02
N PRO A 260 1.01 14.25 9.79
CA PRO A 260 0.53 15.45 10.48
C PRO A 260 0.59 15.34 12.02
N GLY A 261 1.29 16.30 12.63
CA GLY A 261 1.54 16.37 14.06
C GLY A 261 2.58 15.36 14.55
N ASP A 262 3.15 15.61 15.72
CA ASP A 262 4.17 14.73 16.29
C ASP A 262 3.60 13.35 16.61
N VAL A 263 4.20 12.29 16.07
CA VAL A 263 3.85 10.89 16.36
C VAL A 263 4.84 10.36 17.38
N THR A 264 4.34 10.08 18.58
CA THR A 264 5.16 9.62 19.72
C THR A 264 5.31 8.11 19.75
N LEU A 265 6.22 7.63 20.61
CA LEU A 265 6.36 6.21 20.90
C LEU A 265 5.06 5.61 21.46
N ASP A 266 4.35 6.35 22.30
CA ASP A 266 3.09 5.90 22.91
C ASP A 266 1.93 5.87 21.92
N ASP A 267 1.90 6.82 20.97
CA ASP A 267 0.98 6.75 19.82
C ASP A 267 1.17 5.45 19.04
N LEU A 268 2.42 5.11 18.69
CA LEU A 268 2.73 3.90 17.94
C LEU A 268 2.41 2.63 18.74
N ARG A 269 2.65 2.63 20.06
CA ARG A 269 2.24 1.51 20.95
C ARG A 269 0.74 1.31 20.94
N SER A 270 -0.03 2.40 21.10
CA SER A 270 -1.49 2.34 21.08
C SER A 270 -2.00 1.86 19.73
N LEU A 271 -1.45 2.39 18.64
CA LEU A 271 -1.82 2.04 17.28
C LEU A 271 -1.57 0.56 16.96
N VAL A 272 -0.34 0.07 17.18
CA VAL A 272 -0.01 -1.36 16.97
C VAL A 272 -0.83 -2.25 17.91
N GLY A 273 -0.96 -1.87 19.18
CA GLY A 273 -1.73 -2.62 20.17
C GLY A 273 -3.21 -2.74 19.84
N SER A 274 -3.79 -1.75 19.16
CA SER A 274 -5.20 -1.78 18.77
C SER A 274 -5.54 -2.82 17.70
N ALA A 275 -4.53 -3.37 17.01
CA ALA A 275 -4.68 -4.33 15.91
C ALA A 275 -4.28 -5.77 16.28
N LEU A 276 -3.90 -6.02 17.54
CA LEU A 276 -3.55 -7.35 18.06
C LEU A 276 -4.80 -8.17 18.36
#